data_AF-R9KK70-F1
#
_entry.id   AF-R9KK70-F1
#
_cell.length_a   1.000
_cell.length_b   1.000
_cell.length_c   1.000
_cell.angle_alpha   90.00
_cell.angle_beta   90.00
_cell.angle_gamma   90.00
#
_symmetry.space_group_name_H-M   'P 1'
#
loop_
_entity.id
_entity.type
_entity.pdbx_description
1 polymer ?
#
loop_
_entity_poly.entity_id
_entity_poly.type
_entity_poly.pdbx_seq_one_letter_code
_entity_poly.pdbx_strand_id
1 'polypeptide(L)'
;MPCTEAYREHIMYTFNGFCKTIIRFAALNAWRDRSRWQQKEISLEYLTEEKFYPLGTTDEYFEAPYEEYPITICGQTIILTNGKLAAALLCLPERNREIIFLYFFGDYTQ
;
A
#
# COMPACT_ATOMS: atom_id res chain seq x y z
N MET A 1 34.18 -44.06 -26.85
CA MET A 1 34.53 -43.39 -28.12
C MET A 1 35.02 -42.00 -27.82
N PRO A 2 36.20 -41.58 -28.32
CA PRO A 2 36.65 -40.20 -28.15
C PRO A 2 35.70 -39.29 -28.92
N CYS A 3 35.12 -38.33 -28.21
CA CYS A 3 34.28 -37.26 -28.74
C CYS A 3 35.11 -36.44 -29.74
N THR A 4 34.83 -36.56 -31.04
CA THR A 4 35.56 -35.85 -32.09
C THR A 4 35.28 -34.34 -32.00
N GLU A 5 36.25 -33.53 -32.39
CA GLU A 5 36.14 -32.06 -32.34
C GLU A 5 34.92 -31.56 -33.14
N ALA A 6 34.67 -32.13 -34.30
CA ALA A 6 33.48 -31.87 -35.12
C ALA A 6 32.15 -32.17 -34.39
N TYR A 7 32.10 -33.18 -33.52
CA TYR A 7 30.90 -33.48 -32.74
C TYR A 7 30.66 -32.42 -31.65
N ARG A 8 31.73 -31.92 -31.01
CA ARG A 8 31.65 -30.81 -30.04
C ARG A 8 31.17 -29.53 -30.71
N GLU A 9 31.70 -29.22 -31.89
CA GLU A 9 31.28 -28.06 -32.68
C GLU A 9 29.80 -28.14 -33.08
N HIS A 10 29.33 -29.31 -33.52
CA HIS A 10 27.92 -29.51 -33.86
C HIS A 10 26.99 -29.24 -32.67
N ILE A 11 27.33 -29.75 -31.48
CA ILE A 11 26.57 -29.46 -30.24
C ILE A 11 26.56 -27.95 -29.96
N MET A 12 27.72 -27.30 -30.04
CA MET A 12 27.85 -25.87 -29.78
C MET A 12 27.00 -25.02 -30.74
N TYR A 13 27.04 -25.31 -32.03
CA TYR A 13 26.24 -24.58 -33.02
C TYR A 13 24.75 -24.83 -32.89
N THR A 14 24.37 -26.07 -32.57
CA THR A 14 22.96 -26.42 -32.34
C THR A 14 22.40 -25.69 -31.13
N PHE A 15 23.16 -25.67 -30.03
CA PHE A 15 22.80 -24.92 -28.83
C PHE A 15 22.74 -23.41 -29.08
N ASN A 16 23.71 -22.85 -29.80
CA ASN A 16 23.68 -21.44 -30.18
C ASN A 16 22.45 -21.08 -31.05
N GLY A 17 22.10 -21.94 -32.01
CA GLY A 17 20.89 -21.79 -32.83
C GLY A 17 19.61 -21.79 -31.98
N PHE A 18 19.54 -22.71 -31.00
CA PHE A 18 18.46 -22.76 -30.03
C PHE A 18 18.36 -21.47 -29.19
N CYS A 19 19.48 -21.01 -28.61
CA CYS A 19 19.52 -19.77 -27.83
C CYS A 19 19.08 -18.55 -28.65
N LYS A 20 19.57 -18.39 -29.87
CA LYS A 20 19.17 -17.30 -30.77
C LYS A 20 17.67 -17.31 -31.06
N THR A 21 17.12 -18.51 -31.24
CA THR A 21 15.68 -18.70 -31.48
C THR A 21 14.86 -18.27 -30.27
N ILE A 22 15.25 -18.69 -29.06
CA ILE A 22 14.58 -18.28 -27.81
C ILE A 22 14.63 -16.77 -27.64
N ILE A 23 15.80 -16.14 -27.80
CA ILE A 23 15.96 -14.69 -27.62
C ILE A 23 15.06 -13.92 -28.59
N ARG A 24 14.99 -14.38 -29.85
CA ARG A 24 14.11 -13.78 -30.86
C ARG A 24 12.63 -13.86 -30.45
N PHE A 25 12.17 -15.01 -29.99
CA PHE A 25 10.77 -15.17 -29.57
C PHE A 25 10.46 -14.39 -28.29
N ALA A 26 11.38 -14.35 -27.33
CA ALA A 26 11.25 -13.53 -26.13
C ALA A 26 11.12 -12.04 -26.48
N ALA A 27 11.95 -11.54 -27.39
CA ALA A 27 11.85 -10.16 -27.89
C ALA A 27 10.52 -9.88 -28.60
N LEU A 28 10.04 -10.81 -29.43
CA LEU A 28 8.74 -10.69 -30.10
C LEU A 28 7.57 -10.65 -29.09
N ASN A 29 7.62 -11.49 -28.05
CA ASN A 29 6.60 -11.48 -27.00
C ASN A 29 6.61 -10.18 -26.21
N ALA A 30 7.80 -9.72 -25.79
CA ALA A 30 7.94 -8.43 -25.10
C ALA A 30 7.42 -7.26 -25.94
N TRP A 31 7.66 -7.28 -27.26
CA TRP A 31 7.15 -6.25 -28.16
C TRP A 31 5.61 -6.29 -28.27
N ARG A 32 5.03 -7.49 -28.39
CA ARG A 32 3.56 -7.67 -28.41
C ARG A 32 2.91 -7.20 -27.12
N ASP A 33 3.50 -7.51 -25.96
CA ASP A 33 2.99 -7.09 -24.67
C ASP A 33 3.07 -5.58 -24.51
N ARG A 34 4.19 -4.97 -24.92
CA ARG A 34 4.33 -3.52 -24.98
C ARG A 34 3.27 -2.88 -25.88
N SER A 35 3.02 -3.41 -27.07
CA SER A 35 1.96 -2.88 -27.96
C SER A 35 0.56 -2.99 -27.35
N ARG A 36 0.29 -4.06 -26.59
CA ARG A 36 -0.99 -4.21 -25.86
C ARG A 36 -1.13 -3.17 -24.74
N TRP A 37 -0.05 -2.87 -24.02
CA TRP A 37 -0.06 -1.84 -22.98
C TRP A 37 -0.20 -0.44 -23.58
N GLN A 38 0.50 -0.14 -24.67
CA GLN A 38 0.41 1.15 -25.37
C GLN A 38 -1.01 1.48 -25.88
N GLN A 39 -1.85 0.47 -26.19
CA GLN A 39 -3.25 0.69 -26.57
C GLN A 39 -4.14 1.11 -25.39
N LYS A 40 -3.71 0.86 -24.15
CA LYS A 40 -4.45 1.17 -22.91
C LYS A 40 -3.80 2.30 -22.10
N GLU A 41 -2.53 2.59 -22.34
CA GLU A 41 -1.81 3.68 -21.72
C GLU A 41 -2.34 5.02 -22.22
N ILE A 42 -2.55 5.94 -21.27
CA ILE A 42 -2.96 7.32 -21.51
C ILE A 42 -1.79 8.20 -21.09
N SER A 43 -1.51 9.27 -21.83
CA SER A 43 -0.40 10.17 -21.47
C SER A 43 -0.73 10.92 -20.18
N LEU A 44 0.30 11.15 -19.37
CA LEU A 44 0.15 11.94 -18.15
C LEU A 44 -0.31 13.37 -18.46
N GLU A 45 0.19 13.95 -19.56
CA GLU A 45 -0.22 15.27 -20.05
C GLU A 45 -1.75 15.35 -20.26
N TYR A 46 -2.33 14.34 -20.91
CA TYR A 46 -3.78 14.25 -21.10
C TYR A 46 -4.53 14.17 -19.77
N LEU A 47 -4.04 13.36 -18.81
CA LEU A 47 -4.63 13.26 -17.46
C LEU A 47 -4.53 14.58 -16.67
N THR A 48 -3.49 15.38 -16.87
CA THR A 48 -3.32 16.67 -16.18
C THR A 48 -4.13 17.80 -16.79
N GLU A 49 -4.39 17.77 -18.09
CA GLU A 49 -5.31 18.69 -18.77
C GLU A 49 -6.75 18.43 -18.34
N GLU A 50 -7.11 17.16 -18.17
CA GLU A 50 -8.40 16.71 -17.66
C GLU A 50 -8.46 16.86 -16.14
N LYS A 51 -8.53 18.12 -15.65
CA LYS A 51 -8.65 18.53 -14.24
C LYS A 51 -9.83 17.91 -13.44
N PHE A 52 -10.55 16.94 -14.02
CA PHE A 52 -11.78 16.36 -13.49
C PHE A 52 -11.57 14.98 -12.85
N TYR A 53 -10.40 14.34 -13.01
CA TYR A 53 -10.10 13.09 -12.33
C TYR A 53 -9.23 13.32 -11.09
N PRO A 54 -9.79 13.24 -9.88
CA PRO A 54 -8.97 13.19 -8.68
C PRO A 54 -8.10 11.92 -8.76
N LEU A 55 -6.78 12.10 -8.81
CA LEU A 55 -5.80 11.00 -8.90
C LEU A 55 -5.79 10.11 -7.65
N GLY A 56 -6.50 10.52 -6.60
CA GLY A 56 -6.71 9.76 -5.39
C GLY A 56 -8.09 10.03 -4.82
N THR A 57 -8.62 9.06 -4.09
CA THR A 57 -9.80 9.22 -3.26
C THR A 57 -9.35 9.61 -1.87
N THR A 58 -9.81 10.74 -1.35
CA THR A 58 -9.80 10.97 0.10
C THR A 58 -10.94 10.16 0.69
N ASP A 59 -10.62 9.23 1.59
CA ASP A 59 -11.64 8.54 2.38
C ASP A 59 -12.33 9.59 3.27
N GLU A 60 -13.66 9.55 3.35
CA GLU A 60 -14.50 10.42 4.18
C GLU A 60 -14.01 10.43 5.64
N TYR A 61 -13.34 9.36 6.09
CA TYR A 61 -12.70 9.27 7.41
C TYR A 61 -11.70 10.41 7.72
N PHE A 62 -11.09 11.02 6.69
CA PHE A 62 -10.07 12.06 6.85
C PHE A 62 -10.59 13.49 6.65
N GLU A 63 -11.89 13.68 6.38
CA GLU A 63 -12.44 15.00 6.01
C GLU A 63 -12.83 15.87 7.21
N ALA A 64 -13.08 15.28 8.38
CA ALA A 64 -13.45 16.05 9.57
C ALA A 64 -12.20 16.55 10.32
N PRO A 65 -12.13 17.84 10.70
CA PRO A 65 -11.17 18.26 11.72
C PRO A 65 -11.49 17.44 12.99
N TYR A 66 -10.51 16.70 13.50
CA TYR A 66 -10.67 16.00 14.77
C TYR A 66 -11.09 17.02 15.84
N GLU A 67 -12.35 16.99 16.26
CA GLU A 67 -12.81 17.79 17.38
C GLU A 67 -12.14 17.24 18.63
N GLU A 68 -11.30 18.07 19.26
CA GLU A 68 -10.57 17.71 20.46
C GLU A 68 -11.43 17.99 21.69
N TYR A 69 -11.69 16.94 22.47
CA TYR A 69 -12.45 17.00 23.72
C TYR A 69 -11.52 16.76 24.90
N PRO A 70 -10.99 17.82 25.54
CA PRO A 70 -10.12 17.69 26.70
C PRO A 70 -10.94 17.29 27.95
N ILE A 71 -10.51 16.23 28.64
CA ILE A 71 -11.09 15.79 29.91
C ILE A 71 -9.99 15.71 30.96
N THR A 72 -10.25 16.25 32.15
CA THR A 72 -9.34 16.16 33.30
C THR A 72 -9.79 15.06 34.25
N ILE A 73 -8.97 14.03 34.46
CA ILE A 73 -9.19 12.91 35.40
C ILE A 73 -7.90 12.73 36.22
N CYS A 74 -8.00 12.53 37.54
CA CYS A 74 -6.85 12.36 38.45
C CYS A 74 -5.74 13.45 38.30
N GLY A 75 -6.10 14.67 37.88
CA GLY A 75 -5.14 15.76 37.65
C GLY A 75 -4.38 15.68 36.32
N GLN A 76 -4.68 14.71 35.45
CA GLN A 76 -4.13 14.59 34.10
C GLN A 76 -5.20 14.94 33.05
N THR A 77 -4.78 15.60 31.96
CA THR A 77 -5.68 16.00 30.88
C THR A 77 -5.52 15.08 29.68
N ILE A 78 -6.62 14.46 29.24
CA ILE A 78 -6.68 13.55 28.11
C ILE A 78 -7.43 14.23 26.98
N ILE A 79 -6.90 14.16 25.77
CA ILE A 79 -7.55 14.69 24.57
C ILE A 79 -8.22 13.53 23.84
N LEU A 80 -9.55 13.59 23.71
CA LEU A 80 -10.33 12.59 22.97
C LEU A 80 -10.79 13.19 21.64
N THR A 81 -10.70 12.40 20.58
CA THR A 81 -11.17 12.79 19.24
C THR A 81 -12.66 12.50 19.00
N ASN A 82 -13.32 11.81 19.94
CA ASN A 82 -14.72 11.40 19.82
C ASN A 82 -15.57 12.01 20.94
N GLY A 83 -16.46 12.94 20.56
CA GLY A 83 -17.34 13.64 21.50
C GLY A 83 -18.35 12.75 22.22
N LYS A 84 -18.83 11.66 21.59
CA LYS A 84 -19.75 10.72 22.25
C LYS A 84 -19.05 9.96 23.37
N LEU A 85 -17.80 9.57 23.14
CA LEU A 85 -16.98 8.88 24.14
C LEU A 85 -16.66 9.83 25.30
N ALA A 86 -16.32 11.09 24.99
CA ALA A 86 -16.08 12.11 26.00
C ALA A 86 -17.30 12.34 26.90
N ALA A 87 -18.50 12.49 26.30
CA ALA A 87 -19.75 12.64 27.03
C ALA A 87 -20.09 11.41 27.89
N ALA A 88 -19.90 10.20 27.34
CA ALA A 88 -20.15 8.96 28.06
C ALA A 88 -19.25 8.80 29.30
N LEU A 89 -17.97 9.18 29.20
CA LEU A 89 -17.06 9.19 30.34
C LEU A 89 -17.53 10.20 31.40
N LEU A 90 -17.91 11.42 31.02
CA LEU A 90 -18.39 12.44 31.96
C LEU A 90 -19.67 12.02 32.70
N CYS A 91 -20.53 11.21 32.07
CA CYS A 91 -21.74 10.68 32.71
C CYS A 91 -21.46 9.62 33.79
N LEU A 92 -20.24 9.08 33.87
CA LEU A 92 -19.90 8.05 34.85
C LEU A 92 -19.55 8.66 36.23
N PRO A 93 -19.85 7.94 37.32
CA PRO A 93 -19.34 8.28 38.65
C PRO A 93 -17.81 8.40 38.65
N GLU A 94 -17.28 9.31 39.47
CA GLU A 94 -15.86 9.63 39.53
C GLU A 94 -14.98 8.39 39.70
N ARG A 95 -15.30 7.52 40.66
CA ARG A 95 -14.58 6.25 40.89
C ARG A 95 -14.48 5.36 39.65
N ASN A 96 -15.53 5.30 38.83
CA ASN A 96 -15.53 4.47 37.62
C ASN A 96 -14.69 5.12 36.52
N ARG A 97 -14.70 6.45 36.41
CA ARG A 97 -13.83 7.19 35.49
C ARG A 97 -12.35 6.96 35.81
N GLU A 98 -11.99 7.01 37.10
CA GLU A 98 -10.62 6.79 37.55
C GLU A 98 -10.14 5.37 37.25
N ILE A 99 -10.99 4.35 37.48
CA ILE A 99 -10.64 2.96 37.16
C ILE A 99 -10.41 2.77 35.65
N ILE A 100 -11.30 3.29 34.81
CA ILE A 100 -11.16 3.23 33.35
C ILE A 100 -9.89 3.97 32.92
N PHE A 101 -9.63 5.14 33.52
CA PHE A 101 -8.45 5.91 33.24
C PHE A 101 -7.16 5.14 33.56
N LEU A 102 -7.06 4.60 34.77
CA LEU A 102 -5.90 3.82 35.22
C LEU A 102 -5.67 2.56 34.37
N TYR A 103 -6.75 1.89 33.95
CA TYR A 103 -6.66 0.67 33.15
C TYR A 103 -6.15 0.93 31.72
N PHE A 104 -6.68 1.95 31.04
CA PHE A 104 -6.33 2.21 29.64
C PHE A 104 -5.13 3.14 29.44
N PHE A 105 -4.92 4.09 30.35
CA PHE A 105 -3.89 5.13 30.21
C PHE A 105 -2.81 5.06 31.30
N GLY A 106 -3.08 4.37 32.41
CA GLY A 106 -2.17 4.26 33.56
C GLY A 106 -1.41 2.93 33.66
N ASP A 107 -1.48 2.08 32.63
CA ASP A 107 -0.90 0.71 32.59
C ASP A 107 -1.19 -0.14 33.83
N TYR A 108 -2.33 0.12 34.50
CA TYR A 108 -2.66 -0.56 35.76
C TYR A 108 -3.17 -1.97 35.46
N THR A 109 -2.25 -2.93 35.47
CA THR A 109 -2.57 -4.36 35.40
C THR A 109 -3.01 -4.86 36.77
N GLN A 110 -4.12 -5.60 36.82
CA GLN A 110 -4.67 -6.22 38.04
C GLN A 110 -3.67 -7.08 38.80
#